data_AF-A0A355TPH4-F1
#
_entry.id   AF-A0A355TPH4-F1
#
_cell.length_a   1.000
_cell.length_b   1.000
_cell.length_c   1.000
_cell.angle_alpha   90.00
_cell.angle_beta   90.00
_cell.angle_gamma   90.00
#
_symmetry.space_group_name_H-M   'P 1'
#
loop_
_entity.id
_entity.type
_entity.pdbx_description
1 polymer ?
#
loop_
_entity_poly.entity_id
_entity_poly.type
_entity_poly.pdbx_seq_one_letter_code
_entity_poly.pdbx_strand_id
1 'polypeptide(L)'
;MSKYAWAKKIICAGLALSCCLWIDIAQASPVEAEGASPNAVCPDKSTAIQQPELLIAAKRNGSLKDWQIGASEPQLLPGAPVQKRTLTILHVNDVHGSVDPGIDPKIDKKSKVGGLAWLATLIKQVRAQDPKAPLLLNGGDLAEGSMLSYMSRGVGYCKALHNLKFDAVALGNHDFAWGQEALANMLQALDSPVLAANIQYLSSGMPLKGSQPYRLVEVEGIKVGIIGLDTPDIKHFIAQHKLNDLVFRKSAKTVKYNLP
;
A
#
# COMPACT_ATOMS: atom_id res chain seq x y z
N MET A 1 -13.27 -44.54 -3.58
CA MET A 1 -14.18 -43.50 -3.04
C MET A 1 -13.41 -42.20 -2.95
N SER A 2 -14.00 -41.12 -3.48
CA SER A 2 -13.35 -39.88 -3.91
C SER A 2 -12.70 -39.09 -2.77
N LYS A 3 -11.48 -38.58 -3.05
CA LYS A 3 -10.69 -37.67 -2.23
C LYS A 3 -11.21 -36.23 -2.44
N TYR A 4 -11.76 -35.61 -1.41
CA TYR A 4 -12.04 -34.17 -1.42
C TYR A 4 -10.89 -33.45 -0.71
N ALA A 5 -10.01 -32.81 -1.49
CA ALA A 5 -9.07 -31.83 -0.97
C ALA A 5 -9.73 -30.45 -1.05
N TRP A 6 -10.11 -29.89 0.10
CA TRP A 6 -10.69 -28.56 0.20
C TRP A 6 -9.58 -27.51 0.01
N ALA A 7 -9.41 -27.02 -1.21
CA ALA A 7 -8.57 -25.84 -1.45
C ALA A 7 -9.35 -24.59 -1.01
N LYS A 8 -9.17 -24.16 0.25
CA LYS A 8 -9.60 -22.83 0.68
C LYS A 8 -8.90 -21.80 -0.22
N LYS A 9 -9.70 -20.98 -0.90
CA LYS A 9 -9.28 -19.86 -1.73
C LYS A 9 -8.60 -18.82 -0.83
N ILE A 10 -7.29 -18.91 -0.69
CA ILE A 10 -6.49 -17.87 -0.04
C ILE A 10 -6.30 -16.78 -1.09
N ILE A 11 -7.08 -15.71 -0.99
CA ILE A 11 -6.64 -14.42 -1.53
C ILE A 11 -5.43 -14.07 -0.68
N CYS A 12 -4.22 -14.24 -1.20
CA CYS A 12 -3.02 -13.74 -0.52
C CYS A 12 -3.05 -12.22 -0.57
N ALA A 13 -3.79 -11.59 0.35
CA ALA A 13 -3.57 -10.21 0.72
C ALA A 13 -2.27 -10.18 1.53
N GLY A 14 -1.13 -10.09 0.83
CA GLY A 14 0.14 -9.73 1.46
C GLY A 14 0.04 -8.27 1.88
N LEU A 15 -0.28 -8.03 3.14
CA LEU A 15 -0.34 -6.68 3.72
C LEU A 15 1.06 -6.23 4.09
N ALA A 16 1.64 -5.32 3.31
CA ALA A 16 2.77 -4.50 3.74
C ALA A 16 2.18 -3.21 4.34
N LEU A 17 2.28 -3.05 5.65
CA LEU A 17 1.63 -1.98 6.40
C LEU A 17 2.69 -1.02 6.95
N SER A 18 2.47 0.28 6.75
CA SER A 18 3.06 1.32 7.62
C SER A 18 2.48 1.15 9.03
N CYS A 19 3.30 1.41 10.06
CA CYS A 19 2.99 1.13 11.46
C CYS A 19 1.67 1.74 11.96
N CYS A 20 1.19 2.82 11.33
CA CYS A 20 -0.03 3.53 11.73
C CYS A 20 -1.32 3.06 11.03
N LEU A 21 -1.24 2.11 10.08
CA LEU A 21 -2.41 1.67 9.31
C LEU A 21 -3.16 0.48 9.93
N TRP A 22 -2.62 -0.10 11.01
CA TRP A 22 -3.07 -1.37 11.59
C TRP A 22 -4.51 -1.29 12.15
N ILE A 23 -4.87 -0.18 12.80
CA ILE A 23 -6.16 -0.01 13.48
C ILE A 23 -7.33 0.10 12.49
N ASP A 24 -7.11 0.78 11.36
CA ASP A 24 -8.17 1.08 10.39
C ASP A 24 -8.50 -0.09 9.46
N ILE A 25 -7.51 -0.93 9.16
CA ILE A 25 -7.72 -2.13 8.31
C ILE A 25 -8.30 -3.28 9.13
N ALA A 26 -7.95 -3.41 10.42
CA ALA A 26 -8.56 -4.40 11.31
C ALA A 26 -10.09 -4.20 11.43
N GLN A 27 -10.57 -2.96 11.39
CA GLN A 27 -12.01 -2.65 11.35
C GLN A 27 -12.70 -3.00 10.01
N ALA A 28 -11.93 -3.29 8.95
CA ALA A 28 -12.43 -3.57 7.61
C ALA A 28 -12.62 -5.07 7.31
N SER A 29 -11.92 -5.93 8.06
CA SER A 29 -11.97 -7.39 7.90
C SER A 29 -12.94 -7.98 8.94
N PRO A 30 -14.08 -8.59 8.53
CA PRO A 30 -15.01 -9.21 9.47
C PRO A 30 -14.45 -10.46 10.16
N VAL A 31 -13.27 -10.94 9.79
CA VAL A 31 -12.76 -12.25 10.23
C VAL A 31 -12.05 -12.17 11.59
N GLU A 32 -11.77 -10.97 12.11
CA GLU A 32 -11.15 -10.80 13.44
C GLU A 32 -11.99 -9.91 14.38
N ALA A 33 -13.18 -9.49 13.95
CA ALA A 33 -14.06 -8.60 14.71
C ALA A 33 -15.09 -9.35 15.58
N GLU A 34 -14.76 -10.52 16.13
CA GLU A 34 -15.52 -11.12 17.23
C GLU A 34 -15.25 -10.31 18.51
N GLY A 35 -15.97 -9.20 18.70
CA GLY A 35 -15.90 -8.47 19.97
C GLY A 35 -16.52 -7.08 20.09
N ALA A 36 -17.14 -6.48 19.06
CA ALA A 36 -17.61 -5.09 19.13
C ALA A 36 -19.15 -4.95 19.02
N SER A 37 -19.71 -4.23 20.00
CA SER A 37 -21.12 -4.08 20.39
C SER A 37 -22.07 -3.43 19.33
N PRO A 38 -23.41 -3.70 19.34
CA PRO A 38 -24.30 -3.54 18.18
C PRO A 38 -24.91 -2.15 17.89
N ASN A 39 -24.65 -1.08 18.66
CA ASN A 39 -25.53 0.09 18.62
C ASN A 39 -24.86 1.40 18.15
N ALA A 40 -24.76 1.62 16.83
CA ALA A 40 -24.59 2.97 16.28
C ALA A 40 -25.22 3.12 14.88
N VAL A 41 -26.20 4.02 14.75
CA VAL A 41 -26.93 4.37 13.51
C VAL A 41 -26.50 5.76 13.02
N CYS A 42 -26.46 5.97 11.70
CA CYS A 42 -26.19 7.27 11.05
C CYS A 42 -27.24 7.57 9.95
N PRO A 43 -27.74 8.82 9.81
CA PRO A 43 -28.72 9.17 8.78
C PRO A 43 -28.15 9.96 7.57
N ASP A 44 -28.65 9.52 6.42
CA ASP A 44 -29.07 10.13 5.13
C ASP A 44 -28.33 11.19 4.30
N LYS A 45 -28.59 11.10 2.97
CA LYS A 45 -27.95 11.73 1.81
C LYS A 45 -28.95 12.52 0.95
N SER A 46 -28.57 13.70 0.48
CA SER A 46 -28.97 14.31 -0.82
C SER A 46 -28.09 15.57 -1.00
N THR A 47 -27.50 15.95 -2.14
CA THR A 47 -27.96 16.08 -3.54
C THR A 47 -26.73 16.20 -4.46
N ALA A 48 -26.76 15.68 -5.70
CA ALA A 48 -25.69 15.92 -6.71
C ALA A 48 -26.29 16.26 -8.09
N ILE A 49 -25.73 17.29 -8.75
CA ILE A 49 -26.09 17.82 -10.07
C ILE A 49 -25.06 17.33 -11.12
N GLN A 50 -25.50 17.06 -12.35
CA GLN A 50 -24.76 16.45 -13.47
C GLN A 50 -23.95 17.44 -14.34
N GLN A 51 -22.77 17.01 -14.80
CA GLN A 51 -21.99 17.49 -15.96
C GLN A 51 -21.09 16.35 -16.54
N PRO A 52 -20.54 16.47 -17.77
CA PRO A 52 -20.59 15.42 -18.81
C PRO A 52 -19.42 14.42 -18.84
N GLU A 53 -19.64 13.40 -19.66
CA GLU A 53 -18.98 12.09 -19.75
C GLU A 53 -17.49 12.13 -20.16
N LEU A 54 -16.59 11.86 -19.21
CA LEU A 54 -15.30 11.17 -19.44
C LEU A 54 -14.69 10.64 -18.13
N LEU A 55 -15.57 10.15 -17.25
CA LEU A 55 -15.24 9.34 -16.09
C LEU A 55 -16.07 8.07 -16.23
N ILE A 56 -15.45 6.90 -16.05
CA ILE A 56 -16.18 5.64 -15.88
C ILE A 56 -17.00 5.80 -14.59
N ALA A 57 -18.22 6.30 -14.75
CA ALA A 57 -19.15 6.56 -13.68
C ALA A 57 -19.89 5.25 -13.39
N ALA A 58 -19.58 4.62 -12.25
CA ALA A 58 -20.46 3.62 -11.68
C ALA A 58 -21.75 4.32 -11.20
N LYS A 59 -22.78 4.31 -12.07
CA LYS A 59 -24.12 4.79 -11.75
C LYS A 59 -24.72 3.92 -10.63
N ARG A 60 -25.01 4.55 -9.49
CA ARG A 60 -25.75 3.96 -8.37
C ARG A 60 -27.25 4.05 -8.67
N ASN A 61 -27.88 2.90 -8.95
CA ASN A 61 -29.34 2.76 -8.86
C ASN A 61 -29.68 1.50 -8.06
N GLY A 62 -30.38 1.71 -6.93
CA GLY A 62 -31.48 0.88 -6.45
C GLY A 62 -31.19 -0.59 -6.10
N SER A 63 -31.28 -0.87 -4.80
CA SER A 63 -31.21 -2.16 -4.10
C SER A 63 -29.80 -2.70 -3.80
N LEU A 64 -29.62 -3.06 -2.53
CA LEU A 64 -28.55 -3.98 -2.08
C LEU A 64 -28.85 -5.32 -2.76
N LYS A 65 -28.43 -5.49 -4.02
CA LYS A 65 -28.32 -6.83 -4.58
C LYS A 65 -27.14 -7.48 -3.89
N ASP A 66 -27.36 -8.66 -3.32
CA ASP A 66 -26.30 -9.59 -2.95
C ASP A 66 -25.34 -9.72 -4.13
N TRP A 67 -24.10 -9.26 -3.95
CA TRP A 67 -23.07 -9.43 -4.96
C TRP A 67 -22.65 -10.90 -4.93
N GLN A 68 -23.24 -11.70 -5.82
CA GLN A 68 -22.54 -12.88 -6.32
C GLN A 68 -21.35 -12.37 -7.13
N ILE A 69 -20.14 -12.56 -6.59
CA ILE A 69 -18.89 -12.29 -7.31
C ILE A 69 -18.98 -13.05 -8.62
N GLY A 70 -19.08 -12.32 -9.73
CA GLY A 70 -19.04 -12.85 -11.09
C GLY A 70 -17.67 -13.38 -11.48
N ALA A 71 -17.01 -14.16 -10.62
CA ALA A 71 -16.28 -15.28 -11.12
C ALA A 71 -17.38 -16.32 -11.40
N SER A 72 -17.67 -16.62 -12.68
CA SER A 72 -17.91 -18.03 -12.96
C SER A 72 -16.75 -18.73 -12.25
N GLU A 73 -17.02 -19.50 -11.19
CA GLU A 73 -16.00 -20.37 -10.63
C GLU A 73 -15.37 -21.04 -11.85
N PRO A 74 -14.04 -20.91 -12.09
CA PRO A 74 -13.44 -21.75 -13.09
C PRO A 74 -13.82 -23.15 -12.62
N GLN A 75 -14.70 -23.81 -13.36
CA GLN A 75 -15.01 -25.21 -13.09
C GLN A 75 -13.69 -25.92 -13.30
N LEU A 76 -12.94 -26.08 -12.21
CA LEU A 76 -11.72 -26.85 -12.21
C LEU A 76 -12.17 -28.25 -12.61
N LEU A 77 -11.86 -28.63 -13.85
CA LEU A 77 -12.19 -29.94 -14.36
C LEU A 77 -11.62 -30.97 -13.36
N PRO A 78 -12.42 -31.94 -12.89
CA PRO A 78 -11.92 -32.98 -12.01
C PRO A 78 -10.71 -33.67 -12.67
N GLY A 79 -9.53 -33.56 -12.04
CA GLY A 79 -8.28 -34.10 -12.57
C GLY A 79 -7.40 -33.12 -13.36
N ALA A 80 -7.78 -31.85 -13.49
CA ALA A 80 -6.87 -30.82 -14.00
C ALA A 80 -5.61 -30.73 -13.10
N PRO A 81 -4.40 -30.71 -13.68
CA PRO A 81 -3.18 -30.59 -12.90
C PRO A 81 -3.18 -29.26 -12.14
N VAL A 82 -3.09 -29.33 -10.81
CA VAL A 82 -2.90 -28.14 -9.97
C VAL A 82 -1.49 -27.64 -10.17
N GLN A 83 -1.32 -26.59 -10.98
CA GLN A 83 -0.03 -25.92 -11.11
C GLN A 83 0.22 -25.06 -9.88
N LYS A 84 1.05 -25.55 -8.95
CA LYS A 84 1.51 -24.76 -7.81
C LYS A 84 2.41 -23.64 -8.31
N ARG A 85 2.01 -22.40 -8.07
CA ARG A 85 2.81 -21.20 -8.35
C ARG A 85 3.25 -20.57 -7.03
N THR A 86 4.47 -20.05 -7.01
CA THR A 86 5.04 -19.35 -5.87
C THR A 86 5.21 -17.89 -6.26
N LEU A 87 4.67 -16.98 -5.47
CA LEU A 87 4.90 -15.55 -5.56
C LEU A 87 5.78 -15.13 -4.39
N THR A 88 6.97 -14.61 -4.68
CA THR A 88 7.87 -14.07 -3.66
C THR A 88 7.63 -12.57 -3.55
N ILE A 89 7.31 -12.10 -2.34
CA ILE A 89 7.16 -10.67 -2.03
C ILE A 89 8.25 -10.31 -1.03
N LEU A 90 9.15 -9.41 -1.43
CA LEU A 90 10.06 -8.70 -0.55
C LEU A 90 9.42 -7.38 -0.17
N HIS A 91 9.42 -7.06 1.11
CA HIS A 91 8.95 -5.75 1.56
C HIS A 91 9.87 -5.16 2.61
N VAL A 92 9.89 -3.83 2.62
CA VAL A 92 10.42 -3.01 3.71
C VAL A 92 9.43 -1.88 3.98
N ASN A 93 9.49 -1.29 5.16
CA ASN A 93 8.67 -0.16 5.57
C ASN A 93 9.42 0.59 6.67
N ASP A 94 9.04 1.83 6.94
CA ASP A 94 9.55 2.61 8.07
C ASP A 94 11.09 2.66 8.06
N VAL A 95 11.68 2.79 6.87
CA VAL A 95 13.14 2.83 6.71
C VAL A 95 13.71 4.16 7.21
N HIS A 96 12.89 5.21 7.29
CA HIS A 96 13.17 6.44 8.03
C HIS A 96 14.54 7.07 7.71
N GLY A 97 14.94 7.02 6.44
CA GLY A 97 16.22 7.57 5.99
C GLY A 97 17.45 6.82 6.50
N SER A 98 17.31 5.61 7.02
CA SER A 98 18.40 4.82 7.61
C SER A 98 19.39 4.38 6.52
N VAL A 99 20.49 5.13 6.39
CA VAL A 99 21.58 4.81 5.46
C VAL A 99 22.58 3.87 6.09
N ASP A 100 23.08 4.24 7.27
CA ASP A 100 24.11 3.49 7.96
C ASP A 100 23.50 2.45 8.90
N PRO A 101 24.16 1.29 9.06
CA PRO A 101 23.74 0.30 10.03
C PRO A 101 23.99 0.83 11.46
N GLY A 102 23.04 0.58 12.36
CA GLY A 102 23.06 1.03 13.76
C GLY A 102 23.02 -0.13 14.75
N ILE A 103 23.27 0.14 16.04
CA ILE A 103 23.02 -0.86 17.10
C ILE A 103 21.57 -0.72 17.54
N ASP A 104 20.79 -1.79 17.46
CA ASP A 104 19.47 -1.88 18.09
C ASP A 104 19.54 -2.89 19.24
N PRO A 105 19.59 -2.45 20.51
CA PRO A 105 19.67 -3.32 21.67
C PRO A 105 18.50 -4.30 21.83
N LYS A 106 17.36 -4.06 21.13
CA LYS A 106 16.22 -4.99 21.11
C LYS A 106 16.46 -6.17 20.17
N ILE A 107 17.34 -6.01 19.18
CA ILE A 107 17.72 -7.06 18.23
C ILE A 107 19.03 -7.70 18.67
N ASP A 108 20.10 -6.91 18.79
CA ASP A 108 21.42 -7.35 19.22
C ASP A 108 22.19 -6.17 19.85
N LYS A 109 22.80 -6.41 21.02
CA LYS A 109 23.51 -5.38 21.79
C LYS A 109 24.90 -5.05 21.24
N LYS A 110 25.45 -5.85 20.33
CA LYS A 110 26.83 -5.79 19.84
C LYS A 110 26.91 -5.69 18.32
N SER A 111 26.00 -6.37 17.63
CA SER A 111 25.96 -6.40 16.17
C SER A 111 25.17 -5.21 15.63
N LYS A 112 25.70 -4.55 14.60
CA LYS A 112 24.91 -3.55 13.88
C LYS A 112 23.84 -4.25 13.05
N VAL A 113 22.75 -3.54 12.79
CA VAL A 113 21.57 -3.97 12.02
C VAL A 113 21.11 -2.87 11.09
N GLY A 114 20.35 -3.24 10.05
CA GLY A 114 19.80 -2.30 9.08
C GLY A 114 20.84 -1.71 8.13
N GLY A 115 20.58 -0.49 7.65
CA GLY A 115 21.43 0.20 6.70
C GLY A 115 21.12 -0.15 5.24
N LEU A 116 21.16 0.88 4.39
CA LEU A 116 20.71 0.80 3.01
C LEU A 116 21.62 -0.10 2.14
N ALA A 117 22.93 -0.08 2.38
CA ALA A 117 23.87 -0.91 1.62
C ALA A 117 23.67 -2.41 1.89
N TRP A 118 23.34 -2.77 3.14
CA TRP A 118 23.06 -4.16 3.52
C TRP A 118 21.72 -4.62 2.94
N LEU A 119 20.70 -3.77 3.03
CA LEU A 119 19.41 -4.02 2.37
C LEU A 119 19.58 -4.22 0.86
N ALA A 120 20.33 -3.35 0.18
CA ALA A 120 20.60 -3.46 -1.25
C ALA A 120 21.29 -4.79 -1.62
N THR A 121 22.25 -5.22 -0.80
CA THR A 121 22.96 -6.48 -0.98
C THR A 121 22.02 -7.68 -0.83
N LEU A 122 21.17 -7.67 0.20
CA LEU A 122 20.19 -8.73 0.44
C LEU A 122 19.18 -8.83 -0.70
N ILE A 123 18.61 -7.69 -1.13
CA ILE A 123 17.69 -7.65 -2.29
C ILE A 123 18.36 -8.22 -3.53
N LYS A 124 19.62 -7.85 -3.81
CA LYS A 124 20.38 -8.36 -4.94
C LYS A 124 20.59 -9.87 -4.85
N GLN A 125 20.90 -10.40 -3.67
CA GLN A 125 21.07 -11.84 -3.44
C GLN A 125 19.77 -12.59 -3.67
N VAL A 126 18.65 -12.12 -3.13
CA VAL A 126 17.35 -12.78 -3.32
C VAL A 126 16.94 -12.75 -4.79
N ARG A 127 17.08 -11.61 -5.47
CA ARG A 127 16.81 -11.49 -6.92
C ARG A 127 17.68 -12.42 -7.77
N ALA A 128 18.90 -12.74 -7.34
CA ALA A 128 19.77 -13.68 -8.04
C ALA A 128 19.39 -15.15 -7.79
N GLN A 129 18.76 -15.46 -6.65
CA GLN A 129 18.33 -16.81 -6.26
C GLN A 129 16.94 -17.17 -6.80
N ASP A 130 16.07 -16.19 -7.00
CA ASP A 130 14.72 -16.38 -7.52
C ASP A 130 14.63 -15.95 -9.00
N PRO A 131 14.70 -16.90 -9.96
CA PRO A 131 14.64 -16.62 -11.39
C PRO A 131 13.30 -16.03 -11.84
N LYS A 132 12.28 -16.00 -10.98
CA LYS A 132 10.94 -15.48 -11.26
C LYS A 132 10.77 -14.01 -10.90
N ALA A 133 11.82 -13.40 -10.36
CA ALA A 133 11.90 -12.03 -9.85
C ALA A 133 10.87 -11.72 -8.74
N PRO A 134 11.31 -11.55 -7.47
CA PRO A 134 10.40 -11.18 -6.39
C PRO A 134 9.83 -9.78 -6.60
N LEU A 135 8.57 -9.58 -6.24
CA LEU A 135 8.01 -8.24 -6.10
C LEU A 135 8.68 -7.54 -4.93
N LEU A 136 9.26 -6.37 -5.16
CA LEU A 136 9.87 -5.54 -4.12
C LEU A 136 8.96 -4.35 -3.80
N LEU A 137 8.42 -4.33 -2.59
CA LEU A 137 7.47 -3.33 -2.12
C LEU A 137 8.05 -2.47 -0.99
N ASN A 138 7.64 -1.21 -0.92
CA ASN A 138 7.91 -0.35 0.23
C ASN A 138 6.59 0.14 0.85
N GLY A 139 6.45 0.01 2.17
CA GLY A 139 5.25 0.40 2.92
C GLY A 139 5.14 1.87 3.28
N GLY A 140 6.11 2.71 2.89
CA GLY A 140 6.12 4.15 3.20
C GLY A 140 7.05 4.50 4.36
N ASP A 141 7.00 5.78 4.78
CA ASP A 141 7.89 6.37 5.78
C ASP A 141 9.37 6.23 5.36
N LEU A 142 9.67 6.83 4.21
CA LEU A 142 10.90 6.62 3.48
C LEU A 142 12.08 7.33 4.11
N ALA A 143 11.92 8.61 4.47
CA ALA A 143 13.06 9.50 4.59
C ALA A 143 13.22 10.19 5.94
N GLU A 144 12.16 10.56 6.66
CA GLU A 144 12.32 11.26 7.94
C GLU A 144 13.05 10.37 8.96
N GLY A 145 14.16 10.83 9.54
CA GLY A 145 14.81 10.13 10.65
C GLY A 145 16.32 10.37 10.74
N SER A 146 17.04 10.22 9.62
CA SER A 146 18.50 10.45 9.60
C SER A 146 18.91 11.90 9.33
N MET A 147 20.12 12.26 9.74
CA MET A 147 20.69 13.59 9.45
C MET A 147 20.83 13.85 7.95
N LEU A 148 21.24 12.85 7.16
CA LEU A 148 21.32 12.97 5.71
C LEU A 148 19.95 13.35 5.12
N SER A 149 18.91 12.66 5.55
CA SER A 149 17.55 12.97 5.11
C SER A 149 17.11 14.36 5.58
N TYR A 150 17.43 14.76 6.81
CA TYR A 150 17.08 16.09 7.30
C TYR A 150 17.74 17.20 6.46
N MET A 151 19.05 17.09 6.21
CA MET A 151 19.81 18.07 5.41
C MET A 151 19.32 18.16 3.96
N SER A 152 18.87 17.05 3.39
CA SER A 152 18.40 16.98 2.01
C SER A 152 16.87 17.05 1.85
N ARG A 153 16.12 17.21 2.95
CA ARG A 153 14.66 17.07 3.01
C ARG A 153 14.17 15.80 2.30
N GLY A 154 14.87 14.70 2.58
CA GLY A 154 14.59 13.34 2.09
C GLY A 154 15.08 13.02 0.68
N VAL A 155 15.39 14.02 -0.15
CA VAL A 155 15.82 13.81 -1.54
C VAL A 155 17.06 12.91 -1.65
N GLY A 156 18.05 13.09 -0.76
CA GLY A 156 19.28 12.30 -0.78
C GLY A 156 19.02 10.81 -0.58
N TYR A 157 18.11 10.47 0.33
CA TYR A 157 17.74 9.08 0.60
C TYR A 157 16.91 8.48 -0.54
N CYS A 158 15.91 9.21 -1.06
CA CYS A 158 15.10 8.76 -2.19
C CYS A 158 15.95 8.46 -3.44
N LYS A 159 16.97 9.29 -3.73
CA LYS A 159 17.94 8.99 -4.81
C LYS A 159 18.67 7.68 -4.62
N ALA A 160 18.99 7.32 -3.37
CA ALA A 160 19.66 6.06 -3.09
C ALA A 160 18.69 4.87 -3.22
N LEU A 161 17.42 5.03 -2.82
CA LEU A 161 16.36 4.03 -3.00
C LEU A 161 16.02 3.76 -4.48
N HIS A 162 16.14 4.75 -5.36
CA HIS A 162 15.90 4.57 -6.79
C HIS A 162 16.66 3.35 -7.38
N ASN A 163 17.90 3.12 -6.95
CA ASN A 163 18.69 1.98 -7.44
C ASN A 163 18.14 0.61 -7.02
N LEU A 164 17.27 0.55 -6.01
CA LEU A 164 16.64 -0.69 -5.57
C LEU A 164 15.50 -1.13 -6.48
N LYS A 165 14.94 -0.24 -7.29
CA LYS A 165 13.87 -0.54 -8.27
C LYS A 165 12.68 -1.23 -7.60
N PHE A 166 11.96 -0.49 -6.78
CA PHE A 166 10.72 -0.96 -6.15
C PHE A 166 9.61 -1.10 -7.20
N ASP A 167 8.82 -2.16 -7.11
CA ASP A 167 7.64 -2.39 -7.95
C ASP A 167 6.48 -1.47 -7.53
N ALA A 168 6.42 -1.14 -6.24
CA ALA A 168 5.51 -0.13 -5.70
C ALA A 168 6.00 0.39 -4.34
N VAL A 169 5.72 1.65 -4.08
CA VAL A 169 6.00 2.34 -2.82
C VAL A 169 4.72 3.00 -2.35
N ALA A 170 4.19 2.61 -1.18
CA ALA A 170 3.14 3.37 -0.52
C ALA A 170 3.72 4.65 0.11
N LEU A 171 2.86 5.63 0.39
CA LEU A 171 3.22 6.76 1.24
C LEU A 171 2.88 6.45 2.69
N GLY A 172 3.72 6.92 3.61
CA GLY A 172 3.43 6.98 5.03
C GLY A 172 3.33 8.43 5.51
N ASN A 173 2.84 8.60 6.74
CA ASN A 173 2.60 9.92 7.31
C ASN A 173 3.88 10.77 7.38
N HIS A 174 5.04 10.16 7.64
CA HIS A 174 6.31 10.88 7.74
C HIS A 174 6.85 11.34 6.39
N ASP A 175 6.31 10.86 5.26
CA ASP A 175 6.70 11.37 3.94
C ASP A 175 6.24 12.83 3.72
N PHE A 176 5.30 13.31 4.53
CA PHE A 176 4.82 14.70 4.53
C PHE A 176 5.58 15.62 5.51
N ALA A 177 6.62 15.12 6.19
CA ALA A 177 7.32 15.83 7.27
C ALA A 177 7.89 17.20 6.86
N TRP A 178 8.29 17.37 5.60
CA TRP A 178 8.81 18.65 5.09
C TRP A 178 7.84 19.39 4.16
N GLY A 179 6.57 18.97 4.10
CA GLY A 179 5.53 19.55 3.27
C GLY A 179 5.51 19.03 1.83
N GLN A 180 4.46 19.41 1.08
CA GLN A 180 4.16 18.86 -0.24
C GLN A 180 5.22 19.14 -1.31
N GLU A 181 5.93 20.27 -1.24
CA GLU A 181 7.01 20.57 -2.18
C GLU A 181 8.19 19.62 -1.99
N ALA A 182 8.59 19.37 -0.74
CA ALA A 182 9.65 18.40 -0.44
C ALA A 182 9.23 16.98 -0.83
N LEU A 183 7.96 16.61 -0.56
CA LEU A 183 7.40 15.35 -1.02
C LEU A 183 7.51 15.21 -2.55
N ALA A 184 7.08 16.21 -3.32
CA ALA A 184 7.18 16.17 -4.79
C ALA A 184 8.62 15.94 -5.26
N ASN A 185 9.59 16.61 -4.64
CA ASN A 185 11.02 16.42 -4.93
C ASN A 185 11.51 15.02 -4.54
N MET A 186 11.05 14.47 -3.41
CA MET A 186 11.34 13.10 -2.98
C MET A 186 10.80 12.08 -3.99
N LEU A 187 9.55 12.22 -4.43
CA LEU A 187 8.94 11.29 -5.40
C LEU A 187 9.66 11.33 -6.74
N GLN A 188 10.04 12.53 -7.22
CA GLN A 188 10.84 12.68 -8.43
C GLN A 188 12.21 12.02 -8.29
N ALA A 189 12.86 12.15 -7.14
CA ALA A 189 14.17 11.56 -6.88
C ALA A 189 14.14 10.04 -6.71
N LEU A 190 13.03 9.50 -6.19
CA LEU A 190 12.80 8.08 -5.98
C LEU A 190 12.63 7.31 -7.29
N ASP A 191 11.95 7.92 -8.27
CA ASP A 191 11.70 7.34 -9.61
C ASP A 191 11.21 5.87 -9.54
N SER A 192 10.20 5.64 -8.71
CA SER A 192 9.52 4.34 -8.54
C SER A 192 8.00 4.57 -8.50
N PRO A 193 7.17 3.55 -8.80
CA PRO A 193 5.71 3.71 -8.78
C PRO A 193 5.21 3.99 -7.35
N VAL A 194 4.67 5.19 -7.12
CA VAL A 194 4.15 5.61 -5.82
C VAL A 194 2.64 5.40 -5.76
N LEU A 195 2.16 4.76 -4.69
CA LEU A 195 0.77 4.38 -4.52
C LEU A 195 0.12 5.13 -3.35
N ALA A 196 -1.00 5.80 -3.60
CA ALA A 196 -1.75 6.57 -2.60
C ALA A 196 -3.25 6.63 -2.94
N ALA A 197 -3.96 5.52 -2.77
CA ALA A 197 -5.38 5.40 -3.13
C ALA A 197 -6.31 6.28 -2.31
N ASN A 198 -5.94 6.58 -1.06
CA ASN A 198 -6.79 7.32 -0.14
C ASN A 198 -6.40 8.79 0.02
N ILE A 199 -5.45 9.30 -0.77
CA ILE A 199 -4.97 10.68 -0.68
C ILE A 199 -5.40 11.45 -1.93
N GLN A 200 -6.09 12.57 -1.73
CA GLN A 200 -6.54 13.42 -2.81
C GLN A 200 -6.56 14.89 -2.40
N TYR A 201 -6.60 15.77 -3.39
CA TYR A 201 -6.84 17.19 -3.17
C TYR A 201 -8.30 17.43 -2.76
N LEU A 202 -8.52 18.23 -1.72
CA LEU A 202 -9.86 18.57 -1.24
C LEU A 202 -10.59 19.45 -2.26
N SER A 203 -9.88 20.42 -2.84
CA SER A 203 -10.40 21.39 -3.82
C SER A 203 -10.92 20.75 -5.11
N SER A 204 -10.20 19.76 -5.64
CA SER A 204 -10.46 19.18 -6.96
C SER A 204 -10.96 17.74 -6.91
N GLY A 205 -10.78 17.04 -5.78
CA GLY A 205 -11.02 15.61 -5.68
C GLY A 205 -10.03 14.74 -6.45
N MET A 206 -9.01 15.34 -7.09
CA MET A 206 -8.01 14.63 -7.88
C MET A 206 -7.02 13.88 -6.98
N PRO A 207 -6.50 12.71 -7.41
CA PRO A 207 -5.44 12.00 -6.68
C PRO A 207 -4.21 12.88 -6.46
N LEU A 208 -3.44 12.57 -5.41
CA LEU A 208 -2.16 13.24 -5.15
C LEU A 208 -1.24 13.17 -6.37
N LYS A 209 -0.66 14.31 -6.78
CA LYS A 209 0.22 14.40 -7.94
C LYS A 209 1.47 13.52 -7.75
N GLY A 210 1.86 12.79 -8.80
CA GLY A 210 3.01 11.88 -8.75
C GLY A 210 2.70 10.53 -8.10
N SER A 211 1.43 10.26 -7.80
CA SER A 211 0.98 8.98 -7.27
C SER A 211 -0.15 8.39 -8.13
N GLN A 212 -0.42 7.11 -7.94
CA GLN A 212 -1.57 6.39 -8.51
C GLN A 212 -2.27 5.58 -7.40
N PRO A 213 -3.57 5.26 -7.51
CA PRO A 213 -4.24 4.53 -6.44
C PRO A 213 -3.73 3.09 -6.28
N TYR A 214 -3.53 2.40 -7.40
CA TYR A 214 -3.07 1.02 -7.43
C TYR A 214 -2.18 0.76 -8.64
N ARG A 215 -1.51 -0.40 -8.64
CA ARG A 215 -0.73 -0.94 -9.76
C ARG A 215 -1.15 -2.38 -10.01
N LEU A 216 -1.28 -2.74 -11.28
CA LEU A 216 -1.43 -4.14 -11.69
C LEU A 216 -0.10 -4.61 -12.25
N VAL A 217 0.39 -5.74 -11.75
CA VAL A 217 1.60 -6.41 -12.24
C VAL A 217 1.29 -7.87 -12.56
N GLU A 218 2.04 -8.47 -13.46
CA GLU A 218 1.90 -9.89 -13.79
C GLU A 218 3.19 -10.62 -13.40
N VAL A 219 3.06 -11.63 -12.55
CA VAL A 219 4.18 -12.48 -12.12
C VAL A 219 3.81 -13.92 -12.43
N GLU A 220 4.56 -14.58 -13.30
CA GLU A 220 4.34 -15.98 -13.67
C GLU A 220 2.89 -16.27 -14.14
N GLY A 221 2.32 -15.35 -14.92
CA GLY A 221 0.93 -15.45 -15.41
C GLY A 221 -0.13 -15.18 -14.34
N ILE A 222 0.25 -14.73 -13.14
CA ILE A 222 -0.67 -14.29 -12.07
C ILE A 222 -0.74 -12.77 -12.10
N LYS A 223 -1.94 -12.23 -12.32
CA LYS A 223 -2.22 -10.79 -12.15
C LYS A 223 -2.29 -10.46 -10.66
N VAL A 224 -1.44 -9.54 -10.21
CA VAL A 224 -1.35 -9.05 -8.84
C VAL A 224 -1.75 -7.58 -8.82
N GLY A 225 -2.73 -7.23 -8.00
CA GLY A 225 -3.10 -5.85 -7.71
C GLY A 225 -2.44 -5.36 -6.44
N ILE A 226 -1.75 -4.22 -6.52
CA ILE A 226 -1.06 -3.58 -5.40
C ILE A 226 -1.75 -2.24 -5.16
N ILE A 227 -2.23 -2.00 -3.95
CA ILE A 227 -2.89 -0.75 -3.54
C ILE A 227 -2.10 -0.09 -2.41
N GLY A 228 -1.86 1.21 -2.53
CA GLY A 228 -1.16 1.99 -1.50
C GLY A 228 -2.13 2.81 -0.67
N LEU A 229 -1.91 2.85 0.63
CA LEU A 229 -2.76 3.54 1.59
C LEU A 229 -1.88 4.14 2.67
N ASP A 230 -2.24 5.34 3.11
CA ASP A 230 -1.66 6.00 4.28
C ASP A 230 -2.71 6.12 5.40
N THR A 231 -2.27 6.38 6.63
CA THR A 231 -3.17 6.54 7.76
C THR A 231 -4.10 7.76 7.60
N PRO A 232 -5.42 7.60 7.72
CA PRO A 232 -6.37 8.72 7.72
C PRO A 232 -6.16 9.69 8.89
N ASP A 233 -5.46 9.24 9.94
CA ASP A 233 -5.17 9.98 11.15
C ASP A 233 -3.88 10.81 11.06
N ILE A 234 -3.34 11.03 9.85
CA ILE A 234 -2.10 11.77 9.61
C ILE A 234 -2.01 13.14 10.33
N LYS A 235 -3.13 13.82 10.53
CA LYS A 235 -3.22 15.11 11.24
C LYS A 235 -2.71 15.05 12.69
N HIS A 236 -2.64 13.86 13.29
CA HIS A 236 -2.07 13.65 14.63
C HIS A 236 -0.54 13.63 14.62
N PHE A 237 0.07 13.41 13.46
CA PHE A 237 1.52 13.26 13.30
C PHE A 237 2.15 14.46 12.56
N ILE A 238 1.41 15.06 11.62
CA ILE A 238 1.91 16.12 10.75
C ILE A 238 1.11 17.40 10.94
N ALA A 239 1.82 18.53 11.05
CA ALA A 239 1.21 19.85 11.18
C ALA A 239 0.33 20.18 9.97
N GLN A 240 -0.87 20.69 10.22
CA GLN A 240 -1.92 20.91 9.20
C GLN A 240 -1.43 21.72 7.99
N HIS A 241 -0.59 22.75 8.18
CA HIS A 241 -0.11 23.58 7.08
C HIS A 241 0.76 22.82 6.07
N LYS A 242 1.33 21.67 6.44
CA LYS A 242 2.10 20.79 5.53
C LYS A 242 1.18 19.94 4.66
N LEU A 243 -0.06 19.73 5.10
CA LEU A 243 -1.10 18.93 4.45
C LEU A 243 -2.15 19.79 3.74
N ASN A 244 -1.85 21.07 3.46
CA ASN A 244 -2.81 22.00 2.87
C ASN A 244 -3.50 21.42 1.63
N ASP A 245 -4.83 21.52 1.59
CA ASP A 245 -5.65 20.98 0.50
C ASP A 245 -5.57 19.45 0.33
N LEU A 246 -5.01 18.67 1.26
CA LEU A 246 -5.04 17.21 1.20
C LEU A 246 -6.10 16.63 2.14
N VAL A 247 -6.80 15.60 1.67
CA VAL A 247 -7.72 14.79 2.48
C VAL A 247 -7.34 13.32 2.37
N PHE A 248 -7.35 12.66 3.54
CA PHE A 248 -7.00 11.25 3.69
C PHE A 248 -8.29 10.47 4.01
N ARG A 249 -8.77 9.67 3.05
CA ARG A 249 -10.01 8.90 3.17
C ARG A 249 -9.79 7.65 3.99
N LYS A 250 -10.85 7.18 4.68
CA LYS A 250 -10.83 5.91 5.43
C LYS A 250 -10.39 4.73 4.56
N SER A 251 -9.33 4.05 4.98
CA SER A 251 -8.65 2.98 4.23
C SER A 251 -9.60 1.87 3.78
N ALA A 252 -10.42 1.35 4.69
CA ALA A 252 -11.43 0.33 4.40
C ALA A 252 -12.39 0.70 3.26
N LYS A 253 -12.87 1.95 3.26
CA LYS A 253 -13.79 2.46 2.23
C LYS A 253 -13.08 2.67 0.91
N THR A 254 -11.84 3.15 0.95
CA THR A 254 -11.00 3.33 -0.24
C THR A 254 -10.73 2.00 -0.93
N VAL A 255 -10.37 0.95 -0.18
CA VAL A 255 -10.14 -0.38 -0.74
C VAL A 255 -11.40 -0.89 -1.45
N LYS A 256 -12.57 -0.81 -0.79
CA LYS A 256 -13.85 -1.21 -1.39
C LYS A 256 -14.23 -0.42 -2.65
N TYR A 257 -13.74 0.81 -2.80
CA TYR A 257 -14.01 1.64 -3.98
C TYR A 257 -13.06 1.32 -5.15
N ASN A 258 -11.82 0.90 -4.85
CA ASN A 258 -10.78 0.67 -5.85
C ASN A 258 -10.65 -0.80 -6.27
N LEU A 259 -11.10 -1.74 -5.44
CA LEU A 259 -11.21 -3.14 -5.81
C LEU A 259 -12.52 -3.36 -6.60
N PRO A 260 -12.48 -4.08 -7.73
CA PRO A 260 -13.67 -4.44 -8.51
C PRO A 260 -14.62 -5.38 -7.74
#